data_AF-A0A355RX90-F1
#
_entry.id   AF-A0A355RX90-F1
#
_cell.length_a   1.000
_cell.length_b   1.000
_cell.length_c   1.000
_cell.angle_alpha   90.00
_cell.angle_beta   90.00
_cell.angle_gamma   90.00
#
_symmetry.space_group_name_H-M   'P 1'
#
loop_
_entity.id
_entity.type
_entity.pdbx_description
1 polymer ?
#
loop_
_entity_poly.entity_id
_entity_poly.type
_entity_poly.pdbx_seq_one_letter_code
_entity_poly.pdbx_strand_id
1 'polypeptide(L)'
;MKIITWSKKHIDILLIIAGLSLIAFSMYSILEPWIYQKIALRENAKTADSYINKKGINRLLNDYNPIPIKREEYESGMMVIDIPKLNVHASVINGTSTEDLKLGPALFEISPLPDAKGGNVCIAAHRDRWFKEIDKLNKDDEVMLSFNGKRYVYKVEKIFIVAKNDWS
;
A
#
# COMPACT_ATOMS: atom_id res chain seq x y z
N MET A 1 -59.72 9.20 -3.04
CA MET A 1 -58.26 9.41 -2.87
C MET A 1 -57.85 8.79 -1.53
N LYS A 2 -57.29 7.57 -1.51
CA LYS A 2 -56.87 6.88 -0.27
C LYS A 2 -55.46 7.34 0.09
N ILE A 3 -55.33 8.14 1.14
CA ILE A 3 -54.04 8.53 1.71
C ILE A 3 -53.51 7.29 2.44
N ILE A 4 -52.39 6.75 1.98
CA ILE A 4 -51.71 5.60 2.60
C ILE A 4 -51.18 6.07 3.96
N THR A 5 -51.88 5.72 5.05
CA THR A 5 -51.41 6.00 6.41
C THR A 5 -50.57 4.83 6.89
N TRP A 6 -49.24 4.91 6.74
CA TRP A 6 -48.33 3.96 7.37
C TRP A 6 -48.55 3.97 8.90
N SER A 7 -48.78 2.79 9.47
CA SER A 7 -48.87 2.61 10.93
C SER A 7 -47.57 3.06 11.57
N LYS A 8 -47.63 3.92 12.59
CA LYS A 8 -46.46 4.39 13.37
C LYS A 8 -45.62 3.25 13.99
N LYS A 9 -46.09 2.00 13.97
CA LYS A 9 -45.46 0.82 14.60
C LYS A 9 -44.25 0.21 13.86
N HIS A 10 -43.86 0.74 12.70
CA HIS A 10 -42.72 0.23 11.95
C HIS A 10 -41.67 1.29 11.60
N ILE A 11 -41.94 2.55 11.95
CA ILE A 11 -41.03 3.67 11.65
C ILE A 11 -39.75 3.56 12.51
N ASP A 12 -39.90 3.14 13.77
CA ASP A 12 -38.82 2.85 14.70
C ASP A 12 -37.87 1.75 14.17
N ILE A 13 -38.42 0.64 13.69
CA ILE A 13 -37.63 -0.46 13.11
C ILE A 13 -36.87 0.01 11.86
N LEU A 14 -37.53 0.77 10.97
CA LEU A 14 -36.88 1.31 9.77
C LEU A 14 -35.73 2.26 10.12
N LEU A 15 -35.90 3.11 11.13
CA LEU A 15 -34.84 4.01 11.60
C LEU A 15 -33.67 3.24 12.22
N ILE A 16 -33.93 2.17 12.98
CA ILE A 16 -32.89 1.29 13.54
C ILE A 16 -32.10 0.62 12.41
N ILE A 17 -32.79 0.04 11.42
CA ILE A 17 -32.13 -0.61 10.28
C ILE A 17 -31.29 0.39 9.49
N ALA A 18 -31.83 1.59 9.22
CA ALA A 18 -31.10 2.66 8.54
C ALA A 18 -29.85 3.07 9.31
N GLY A 19 -29.95 3.24 10.64
CA GLY A 19 -28.81 3.56 11.50
C GLY A 19 -27.74 2.47 11.50
N LEU A 20 -28.14 1.20 11.64
CA LEU A 20 -27.22 0.06 11.58
C LEU A 20 -26.54 -0.05 10.21
N SER A 21 -27.25 0.29 9.13
CA SER A 21 -26.70 0.27 7.77
C SER A 21 -25.61 1.34 7.59
N LEU A 22 -25.82 2.55 8.13
CA LEU A 22 -24.80 3.61 8.12
C LEU A 22 -23.56 3.23 8.94
N ILE A 23 -23.75 2.61 10.11
CA ILE A 23 -22.65 2.13 10.94
C ILE A 23 -21.89 1.01 10.22
N ALA A 24 -22.58 0.04 9.62
CA ALA A 24 -21.97 -1.04 8.87
C ALA A 24 -21.16 -0.52 7.68
N PHE A 25 -21.70 0.46 6.94
CA PHE A 25 -21.01 1.11 5.83
C PHE A 25 -19.74 1.86 6.30
N SER A 26 -19.83 2.62 7.39
CA SER A 26 -18.68 3.30 7.98
C SER A 26 -17.64 2.33 8.54
N MET A 27 -18.07 1.18 9.06
CA MET A 27 -17.16 0.14 9.56
C MET A 27 -16.40 -0.50 8.39
N TYR A 28 -17.11 -0.82 7.30
CA TYR A 28 -16.52 -1.41 6.10
C TYR A 28 -15.40 -0.53 5.52
N SER A 29 -15.62 0.78 5.42
CA SER A 29 -14.64 1.72 4.85
C SER A 29 -13.33 1.83 5.64
N ILE A 30 -13.37 1.57 6.96
CA ILE A 30 -12.20 1.59 7.86
C ILE A 30 -11.45 0.25 7.81
N LEU A 31 -12.17 -0.87 7.72
CA LEU A 31 -11.59 -2.21 7.77
C LEU A 31 -10.89 -2.62 6.47
N GLU A 32 -11.44 -2.22 5.32
CA GLU A 32 -10.96 -2.65 4.01
C GLU A 32 -9.45 -2.44 3.80
N PRO A 33 -8.87 -1.23 4.01
CA PRO A 33 -7.42 -1.02 3.83
C PRO A 33 -6.55 -1.90 4.73
N TRP A 34 -6.98 -2.09 5.98
CA TRP A 34 -6.24 -2.89 6.95
C TRP A 34 -6.27 -4.38 6.58
N ILE A 35 -7.42 -4.88 6.13
CA ILE A 35 -7.57 -6.26 5.65
C ILE A 35 -6.69 -6.46 4.41
N TYR A 36 -6.78 -5.54 3.45
CA TYR A 36 -6.00 -5.57 2.22
C TYR A 36 -4.50 -5.70 2.52
N GLN A 37 -3.95 -4.79 3.33
CA GLN A 37 -2.51 -4.77 3.64
C GLN A 37 -2.05 -6.03 4.35
N LYS A 38 -2.86 -6.57 5.27
CA LYS A 38 -2.54 -7.85 5.94
C LYS A 38 -2.49 -9.01 4.97
N ILE A 39 -3.42 -9.08 4.02
CA ILE A 39 -3.46 -10.14 3.02
C ILE A 39 -2.27 -9.99 2.08
N ALA A 40 -2.04 -8.79 1.53
CA ALA A 40 -0.95 -8.50 0.61
C ALA A 40 0.43 -8.82 1.21
N LEU A 41 0.70 -8.39 2.44
CA LEU A 41 1.97 -8.71 3.13
C LEU A 41 2.13 -10.22 3.35
N ARG A 42 1.05 -10.93 3.72
CA ARG A 42 1.08 -12.38 3.92
C ARG A 42 1.31 -13.13 2.62
N GLU A 43 0.69 -12.71 1.53
CA GLU A 43 0.86 -13.30 0.21
C GLU A 43 2.27 -13.04 -0.34
N ASN A 44 2.81 -11.84 -0.15
CA ASN A 44 4.21 -11.52 -0.47
C ASN A 44 5.18 -12.43 0.30
N ALA A 45 5.00 -12.56 1.62
CA ALA A 45 5.82 -13.41 2.46
C ALA A 45 5.76 -14.90 2.04
N LYS A 46 4.55 -15.44 1.82
CA LYS A 46 4.37 -16.82 1.32
C LYS A 46 5.05 -17.03 -0.02
N THR A 47 4.96 -16.04 -0.91
CA THR A 47 5.60 -16.08 -2.21
C THR A 47 7.11 -16.16 -2.03
N ALA A 48 7.70 -15.27 -1.22
CA ALA A 48 9.12 -15.29 -0.88
C ALA A 48 9.57 -16.64 -0.29
N ASP A 49 8.83 -17.18 0.68
CA ASP A 49 9.11 -18.49 1.28
C ASP A 49 9.05 -19.63 0.25
N SER A 50 8.09 -19.59 -0.68
CA SER A 50 7.96 -20.59 -1.73
C SER A 50 9.14 -20.56 -2.71
N TYR A 51 9.62 -19.37 -3.08
CA TYR A 51 10.83 -19.19 -3.86
C TYR A 51 12.05 -19.75 -3.11
N ILE A 52 12.14 -19.50 -1.80
CA ILE A 52 13.26 -19.98 -0.98
C ILE A 52 13.27 -21.51 -0.92
N ASN A 53 12.12 -22.11 -0.62
CA ASN A 53 11.99 -23.55 -0.44
C ASN A 53 12.22 -24.31 -1.76
N LYS A 54 11.73 -23.79 -2.89
CA LYS A 54 11.90 -24.41 -4.21
C LYS A 54 13.35 -24.41 -4.71
N LYS A 55 14.09 -23.32 -4.50
CA LYS A 55 15.46 -23.17 -5.03
C LYS A 55 16.53 -23.65 -4.02
N GLY A 56 16.21 -23.67 -2.72
CA GLY A 56 17.11 -24.02 -1.63
C GLY A 56 18.08 -22.88 -1.27
N ILE A 57 18.28 -22.61 0.03
CA ILE A 57 19.04 -21.44 0.55
C ILE A 57 20.43 -21.31 -0.09
N ASN A 58 21.17 -22.40 -0.23
CA ASN A 58 22.54 -22.39 -0.78
C ASN A 58 22.61 -22.07 -2.28
N ARG A 59 21.58 -22.41 -3.07
CA ARG A 59 21.50 -22.04 -4.50
C ARG A 59 20.97 -20.62 -4.70
N LEU A 60 20.19 -20.09 -3.74
CA LEU A 60 19.78 -18.68 -3.77
C LEU A 60 20.98 -17.77 -3.54
N LEU A 61 21.76 -17.98 -2.48
CA LEU A 61 22.87 -17.09 -2.16
C LEU A 61 23.94 -17.01 -3.27
N ASN A 62 24.12 -18.08 -4.04
CA ASN A 62 25.15 -18.16 -5.09
C ASN A 62 24.64 -17.88 -6.51
N ASP A 63 23.32 -17.90 -6.78
CA ASP A 63 22.76 -17.84 -8.15
C ASP A 63 21.41 -17.08 -8.19
N TYR A 64 21.28 -16.03 -7.38
CA TYR A 64 20.10 -15.18 -7.37
C TYR A 64 20.12 -14.16 -8.51
N ASN A 65 19.71 -14.61 -9.70
CA ASN A 65 19.29 -13.72 -10.78
C ASN A 65 17.77 -13.84 -10.96
N PRO A 66 16.95 -13.06 -10.24
CA PRO A 66 15.51 -13.09 -10.44
C PRO A 66 15.20 -12.60 -11.85
N ILE A 67 14.14 -13.16 -12.45
CA ILE A 67 13.67 -12.71 -13.76
C ILE A 67 13.30 -11.23 -13.60
N PRO A 68 13.83 -10.33 -14.45
CA PRO A 68 13.43 -8.93 -14.43
C PRO A 68 11.92 -8.83 -14.64
N ILE A 69 11.24 -8.16 -13.72
CA ILE A 69 9.81 -7.89 -13.83
C ILE A 69 9.69 -6.57 -14.57
N LYS A 70 8.89 -6.53 -15.64
CA LYS A 70 8.64 -5.26 -16.35
C LYS A 70 7.67 -4.41 -15.55
N ARG A 71 7.66 -3.09 -15.78
CA ARG A 71 6.78 -2.17 -15.04
C ARG A 71 5.30 -2.52 -15.25
N GLU A 72 4.93 -2.99 -16.43
CA GLU A 72 3.56 -3.37 -16.80
C GLU A 72 3.11 -4.68 -16.11
N GLU A 73 4.07 -5.49 -15.66
CA GLU A 73 3.83 -6.76 -14.96
C GLU A 73 3.78 -6.59 -13.43
N TYR A 74 4.02 -5.37 -12.93
CA TYR A 74 3.94 -5.08 -11.51
C TYR A 74 2.49 -5.11 -11.03
N GLU A 75 2.23 -5.91 -10.00
CA GLU A 75 0.94 -5.98 -9.32
C GLU A 75 1.05 -5.48 -7.88
N SER A 76 -0.04 -4.90 -7.37
CA SER A 76 -0.16 -4.52 -5.96
C SER A 76 0.10 -5.74 -5.08
N GLY A 77 0.94 -5.60 -4.05
CA GLY A 77 1.38 -6.76 -3.26
C GLY A 77 2.82 -7.20 -3.52
N MET A 78 3.38 -6.92 -4.71
CA MET A 78 4.69 -7.46 -5.08
C MET A 78 5.87 -6.75 -4.38
N MET A 79 5.68 -5.50 -3.96
CA MET A 79 6.68 -4.72 -3.23
C MET A 79 6.20 -4.40 -1.81
N VAL A 80 7.15 -4.40 -0.89
CA VAL A 80 6.95 -3.96 0.50
C VAL A 80 7.87 -2.80 0.80
N ILE A 81 7.32 -1.72 1.35
CA ILE A 81 8.07 -0.58 1.87
C ILE A 81 8.20 -0.70 3.39
N ASP A 82 9.40 -0.45 3.88
CA ASP A 82 9.73 -0.38 5.30
C ASP A 82 10.46 0.95 5.58
N ILE A 83 9.93 1.73 6.53
CA ILE A 83 10.55 2.97 7.00
C ILE A 83 10.61 2.88 8.54
N PRO A 84 11.70 2.35 9.12
CA PRO A 84 11.77 2.02 10.54
C PRO A 84 11.46 3.22 11.44
N LYS A 85 11.98 4.41 11.10
CA LYS A 85 11.78 5.62 11.89
C LYS A 85 10.33 6.07 11.99
N LEU A 86 9.52 5.74 10.98
CA LEU A 86 8.11 6.10 10.92
C LEU A 86 7.20 4.94 11.36
N ASN A 87 7.78 3.78 11.72
CA ASN A 87 7.06 2.53 11.97
C ASN A 87 6.11 2.16 10.81
N VAL A 88 6.57 2.40 9.57
CA VAL A 88 5.83 2.06 8.35
C VAL A 88 6.32 0.71 7.87
N HIS A 89 5.41 -0.25 7.78
CA HIS A 89 5.62 -1.54 7.13
C HIS A 89 4.36 -1.87 6.32
N ALA A 90 4.46 -1.76 5.00
CA ALA A 90 3.28 -1.71 4.13
C ALA A 90 3.56 -2.33 2.77
N SER A 91 2.56 -3.00 2.18
CA SER A 91 2.64 -3.34 0.77
C SER A 91 2.43 -2.10 -0.09
N VAL A 92 3.08 -2.06 -1.25
CA VAL A 92 3.01 -0.97 -2.22
C VAL A 92 1.98 -1.30 -3.31
N ILE A 93 1.03 -0.41 -3.51
CA ILE A 93 -0.07 -0.54 -4.49
C ILE A 93 0.41 -0.11 -5.88
N ASN A 94 -0.09 -0.73 -6.94
CA ASN A 94 0.14 -0.30 -8.32
C ASN A 94 -0.88 0.76 -8.74
N GLY A 95 -0.46 2.02 -8.87
CA GLY A 95 -1.34 3.13 -9.26
C GLY A 95 -1.50 4.16 -8.15
N THR A 96 -1.95 5.37 -8.49
CA THR A 96 -2.10 6.49 -7.55
C THR A 96 -3.50 7.11 -7.55
N SER A 97 -4.52 6.32 -7.92
CA SER A 97 -5.92 6.75 -7.80
C SER A 97 -6.34 6.94 -6.35
N THR A 98 -7.52 7.54 -6.14
CA THR A 98 -8.06 7.74 -4.78
C THR A 98 -8.29 6.39 -4.08
N GLU A 99 -8.73 5.39 -4.84
CA GLU A 99 -8.97 4.04 -4.41
C GLU A 99 -7.67 3.33 -4.05
N ASP A 100 -6.60 3.53 -4.82
CA ASP A 100 -5.27 2.93 -4.55
C ASP A 100 -4.65 3.49 -3.26
N LEU A 101 -4.64 4.82 -3.13
CA LEU A 101 -4.08 5.50 -1.96
C LEU A 101 -4.87 5.21 -0.68
N LYS A 102 -6.14 4.79 -0.81
CA LYS A 102 -6.93 4.31 0.32
C LYS A 102 -6.34 3.04 0.92
N LEU A 103 -5.76 2.16 0.10
CA LEU A 103 -5.26 0.84 0.49
C LEU A 103 -3.84 0.89 1.06
N GLY A 104 -2.97 1.76 0.56
CA GLY A 104 -1.55 1.74 0.94
C GLY A 104 -0.71 2.88 0.36
N PRO A 105 0.59 2.94 0.69
CA PRO A 105 1.58 3.59 -0.16
C PRO A 105 1.51 3.02 -1.58
N ALA A 106 1.65 3.87 -2.58
CA ALA A 106 1.28 3.55 -3.94
C ALA A 106 2.37 4.01 -4.91
N LEU A 107 2.73 3.13 -5.84
CA LEU A 107 3.75 3.35 -6.87
C LEU A 107 3.12 4.13 -8.02
N PHE A 108 3.74 5.24 -8.41
CA PHE A 108 3.29 6.00 -9.60
C PHE A 108 3.30 5.12 -10.85
N GLU A 109 2.34 5.35 -11.74
CA GLU A 109 2.14 4.60 -12.98
C GLU A 109 3.39 4.64 -13.86
N ILE A 110 4.04 5.82 -13.94
CA ILE A 110 5.27 6.04 -14.70
C ILE A 110 6.55 5.71 -13.94
N SER A 111 6.46 5.37 -12.64
CA SER A 111 7.63 5.09 -11.82
C SER A 111 8.32 3.82 -12.31
N PRO A 112 9.65 3.85 -12.51
CA PRO A 112 10.47 2.64 -12.58
C PRO A 112 10.30 1.75 -11.35
N LEU A 113 10.61 0.47 -11.52
CA LEU A 113 10.78 -0.50 -10.43
C LEU A 113 12.20 -0.37 -9.82
N PRO A 114 12.42 -0.84 -8.57
CA PRO A 114 13.72 -0.71 -7.90
C PRO A 114 14.90 -1.41 -8.60
N ASP A 115 14.62 -2.44 -9.41
CA ASP A 115 15.62 -3.15 -10.22
C ASP A 115 15.98 -2.45 -11.53
N ALA A 116 15.22 -1.41 -11.92
CA ALA A 116 15.52 -0.64 -13.11
C ALA A 116 16.83 0.13 -12.95
N LYS A 117 17.80 -0.16 -13.82
CA LYS A 117 19.12 0.48 -13.80
C LYS A 117 19.00 1.99 -13.99
N GLY A 118 19.41 2.77 -12.97
CA GLY A 118 19.38 4.23 -13.00
C GLY A 118 17.98 4.84 -12.88
N GLY A 119 16.96 4.05 -12.51
CA GLY A 119 15.61 4.55 -12.27
C GLY A 119 15.42 5.11 -10.86
N ASN A 120 14.50 6.08 -10.72
CA ASN A 120 14.06 6.61 -9.44
C ASN A 120 12.67 6.05 -9.13
N VAL A 121 12.50 5.41 -7.96
CA VAL A 121 11.21 4.88 -7.54
C VAL A 121 10.40 5.98 -6.86
N CYS A 122 9.21 6.26 -7.38
CA CYS A 122 8.32 7.28 -6.87
C CYS A 122 7.12 6.64 -6.17
N ILE A 123 6.97 6.88 -4.87
CA ILE A 123 5.88 6.34 -4.03
C ILE A 123 5.11 7.49 -3.39
N ALA A 124 3.79 7.48 -3.53
CA ALA A 124 2.88 8.41 -2.88
C ALA A 124 2.10 7.70 -1.77
N ALA A 125 1.76 8.42 -0.70
CA ALA A 125 0.84 7.92 0.31
C ALA A 125 0.16 9.08 1.05
N HIS A 126 -1.02 8.84 1.62
CA HIS A 126 -1.67 9.88 2.41
C HIS A 126 -0.94 10.19 3.71
N ARG A 127 -0.86 11.48 4.04
CA ARG A 127 -0.31 12.04 5.29
C ARG A 127 -1.27 11.91 6.49
N ASP A 128 -2.44 11.30 6.34
CA ASP A 128 -3.35 11.03 7.46
C ASP A 128 -3.13 9.64 8.08
N ARG A 129 -2.55 8.70 7.32
CA ARG A 129 -2.41 7.29 7.67
C ARG A 129 -1.00 6.77 7.47
N TRP A 130 -0.57 6.63 6.22
CA TRP A 130 0.66 5.91 5.86
C TRP A 130 1.90 6.77 6.06
N PHE A 131 1.89 8.00 5.54
CA PHE A 131 3.00 8.95 5.62
C PHE A 131 2.72 10.06 6.63
N LYS A 132 2.01 9.73 7.72
CA LYS A 132 1.55 10.68 8.73
C LYS A 132 2.66 11.53 9.32
N GLU A 133 3.82 10.92 9.50
CA GLU A 133 4.97 11.53 10.16
C GLU A 133 6.17 11.64 9.21
N ILE A 134 5.93 11.71 7.89
CA ILE A 134 6.99 11.77 6.87
C ILE A 134 7.96 12.96 7.07
N ASP A 135 7.49 14.03 7.71
CA ASP A 135 8.28 15.21 8.11
C ASP A 135 9.28 14.94 9.24
N LYS A 136 9.17 13.81 9.94
CA LYS A 136 10.15 13.38 10.96
C LYS A 136 11.38 12.72 10.36
N LEU A 137 11.38 12.43 9.06
CA LEU A 137 12.58 11.96 8.37
C LEU A 137 13.64 13.07 8.39
N ASN A 138 14.88 12.64 8.51
CA ASN A 138 16.10 13.42 8.48
C ASN A 138 17.04 12.79 7.46
N LYS A 139 18.06 13.54 7.08
CA LYS A 139 19.17 13.01 6.29
C LYS A 139 19.72 11.73 6.94
N ASP A 140 20.07 10.77 6.09
CA ASP A 140 20.61 9.44 6.42
C ASP A 140 19.63 8.43 7.04
N ASP A 141 18.37 8.80 7.30
CA ASP A 141 17.35 7.81 7.65
C ASP A 141 17.10 6.83 6.49
N GLU A 142 16.80 5.58 6.83
CA GLU A 142 16.64 4.51 5.85
C GLU A 142 15.18 4.37 5.37
N VAL A 143 15.04 4.15 4.06
CA VAL A 143 13.80 3.73 3.39
C VAL A 143 14.13 2.46 2.61
N MET A 144 13.45 1.36 2.92
CA MET A 144 13.78 0.05 2.39
C MET A 144 12.65 -0.47 1.53
N LEU A 145 12.96 -0.94 0.32
CA LEU A 145 12.02 -1.62 -0.56
C LEU A 145 12.42 -3.08 -0.68
N SER A 146 11.50 -3.99 -0.37
CA SER A 146 11.66 -5.42 -0.65
C SER A 146 10.85 -5.76 -1.89
N PHE A 147 11.52 -6.13 -2.97
CA PHE A 147 10.92 -6.40 -4.27
C PHE A 147 11.73 -7.45 -5.04
N ASN A 148 11.03 -8.38 -5.69
CA ASN A 148 11.64 -9.42 -6.53
C ASN A 148 12.80 -10.16 -5.79
N GLY A 149 12.53 -10.51 -4.52
CA GLY A 149 13.45 -11.14 -3.56
C GLY A 149 14.77 -10.41 -3.29
N LYS A 150 14.87 -9.13 -3.67
CA LYS A 150 15.96 -8.23 -3.28
C LYS A 150 15.45 -7.18 -2.30
N ARG A 151 16.37 -6.68 -1.48
CA ARG A 151 16.14 -5.55 -0.60
C ARG A 151 16.98 -4.37 -1.07
N TYR A 152 16.31 -3.28 -1.41
CA TYR A 152 16.89 -2.02 -1.85
C TYR A 152 16.85 -1.06 -0.67
N VAL A 153 18.01 -0.60 -0.22
CA VAL A 153 18.14 0.31 0.92
C VAL A 153 18.48 1.69 0.39
N TYR A 154 17.57 2.63 0.59
CA TYR A 154 17.74 4.04 0.27
C TYR A 154 18.02 4.81 1.56
N LYS A 155 18.76 5.91 1.42
CA LYS A 155 18.96 6.88 2.49
C LYS A 155 18.39 8.21 2.08
N VAL A 156 17.71 8.88 3.00
CA VAL A 156 17.19 10.22 2.77
C VAL A 156 18.37 11.17 2.54
N GLU A 157 18.44 11.76 1.35
CA GLU A 157 19.46 12.76 1.02
C GLU A 157 18.95 14.19 1.27
N LYS A 158 17.72 14.46 0.80
CA LYS A 158 17.09 15.78 0.81
C LYS A 158 15.60 15.67 1.11
N ILE A 159 15.08 16.69 1.79
CA ILE A 159 13.65 16.88 2.05
C ILE A 159 13.34 18.32 1.70
N PHE A 160 12.36 18.53 0.82
CA PHE A 160 11.91 19.84 0.40
C PHE A 160 10.43 19.79 0.00
N ILE A 161 9.76 20.93 0.07
CA ILE A 161 8.35 21.08 -0.30
C ILE A 161 8.31 21.65 -1.71
N VAL A 162 7.58 20.99 -2.61
CA VAL A 162 7.37 21.42 -3.99
C VAL A 162 5.93 21.92 -4.19
N ALA A 163 5.73 22.75 -5.22
CA ALA A 163 4.39 23.12 -5.66
C ALA A 163 3.69 21.92 -6.31
N LYS A 164 2.35 21.91 -6.33
CA LYS A 164 1.55 20.79 -6.86
C LYS A 164 1.93 20.37 -8.30
N ASN A 165 2.37 21.33 -9.10
CA ASN A 165 2.72 21.17 -10.51
C ASN A 165 4.24 21.15 -10.77
N ASP A 166 5.05 21.05 -9.72
CA ASP A 166 6.50 21.02 -9.80
C ASP A 166 7.01 19.59 -9.58
N TRP A 167 7.52 18.99 -10.66
CA TRP A 167 8.09 17.64 -10.69
C TRP A 167 9.61 17.66 -10.90
N SER A 168 10.23 18.84 -10.76
CA SER A 168 11.67 19.05 -11.00
C SER A 168 12.57 18.86 -9.79
#